data_AF-A0A1M5W7F0-F1
#
_entry.id   AF-A0A1M5W7F0-F1
#
_cell.length_a   1.000
_cell.length_b   1.000
_cell.length_c   1.000
_cell.angle_alpha   90.00
_cell.angle_beta   90.00
_cell.angle_gamma   90.00
#
_symmetry.space_group_name_H-M   'P 1'
#
loop_
_entity.id
_entity.type
_entity.pdbx_description
1 polymer ?
#
loop_
_entity_poly.entity_id
_entity_poly.type
_entity_poly.pdbx_seq_one_letter_code
_entity_poly.pdbx_strand_id
1 'polypeptide(L)'
;MDIFHLYEIEENLLKNLKQCLEKEKNILIKSDWVKMNDLIKEKQEILNVITLLEKERMDLGEENIKNMEKANSNKNFHENKINIKKLIIEIQELNETNVLLTKSSLNYTKVMLNSLGVNNKANTYGANGKVGNNSNNMNISINQSV
;
A
#
# COMPACT_ATOMS: atom_id res chain seq x y z
N MET A 1 -27.11 16.35 -7.04
CA MET A 1 -26.64 15.35 -6.07
C MET A 1 -26.40 16.08 -4.77
N ASP A 2 -26.96 15.61 -3.65
CA ASP A 2 -26.77 16.28 -2.35
C ASP A 2 -25.39 15.97 -1.77
N ILE A 3 -24.78 16.97 -1.12
CA ILE A 3 -23.46 16.84 -0.48
C ILE A 3 -23.45 15.71 0.56
N PHE A 4 -24.52 15.53 1.33
CA PHE A 4 -24.62 14.45 2.31
C PHE A 4 -24.48 13.07 1.66
N HIS A 5 -25.11 12.85 0.52
CA HIS A 5 -25.05 11.58 -0.20
C HIS A 5 -23.63 11.34 -0.76
N LEU A 6 -22.93 12.40 -1.17
CA LEU A 6 -21.55 12.30 -1.65
C LEU A 6 -20.58 11.88 -0.52
N TYR A 7 -20.74 12.45 0.67
CA TYR A 7 -19.94 12.07 1.85
C TYR A 7 -20.25 10.65 2.34
N GLU A 8 -21.50 10.20 2.26
CA GLU A 8 -21.87 8.84 2.62
C GLU A 8 -21.27 7.80 1.66
N ILE A 9 -21.25 8.10 0.36
CA ILE A 9 -20.55 7.27 -0.63
C ILE A 9 -19.04 7.25 -0.34
N GLU A 10 -18.44 8.41 -0.08
CA GLU A 10 -17.01 8.54 0.26
C GLU A 10 -16.66 7.69 1.51
N GLU A 11 -17.44 7.77 2.57
CA GLU A 11 -17.22 7.00 3.79
C GLU A 11 -17.29 5.48 3.54
N ASN A 12 -18.28 5.03 2.76
CA ASN A 12 -18.42 3.61 2.43
C ASN A 12 -17.26 3.10 1.57
N LEU A 13 -16.81 3.89 0.59
CA LEU A 13 -15.65 3.54 -0.24
C LEU A 13 -14.37 3.43 0.60
N LEU A 14 -14.15 4.36 1.53
CA LEU A 14 -12.99 4.31 2.43
C LEU A 14 -13.06 3.09 3.37
N LYS A 15 -14.23 2.74 3.90
CA LYS A 15 -14.41 1.50 4.68
C LYS A 15 -14.08 0.26 3.86
N ASN A 16 -14.54 0.18 2.62
CA ASN A 16 -14.24 -0.93 1.71
C ASN A 16 -12.73 -1.00 1.41
N LEU A 17 -12.10 0.15 1.15
CA LEU A 17 -10.65 0.22 0.94
C LEU A 17 -9.88 -0.25 2.18
N LYS A 18 -10.28 0.18 3.36
CA LYS A 18 -9.69 -0.27 4.63
C LYS A 18 -9.79 -1.80 4.78
N GLN A 19 -10.97 -2.38 4.56
CA GLN A 19 -11.16 -3.83 4.61
C GLN A 19 -10.27 -4.55 3.58
N CYS A 20 -10.13 -4.00 2.38
CA CYS A 20 -9.24 -4.54 1.36
C CYS A 20 -7.77 -4.53 1.82
N LEU A 21 -7.31 -3.45 2.47
CA LEU A 21 -5.96 -3.36 3.02
C LEU A 21 -5.72 -4.30 4.21
N GLU A 22 -6.73 -4.54 5.05
CA GLU A 22 -6.66 -5.53 6.13
C GLU A 22 -6.58 -6.95 5.59
N LYS A 23 -7.33 -7.28 4.54
CA LYS A 23 -7.19 -8.54 3.79
C LYS A 23 -5.78 -8.67 3.22
N GLU A 24 -5.23 -7.60 2.62
CA GLU A 24 -3.86 -7.56 2.06
C GLU A 24 -2.82 -7.90 3.14
N LYS A 25 -2.92 -7.23 4.29
CA LYS A 25 -2.05 -7.49 5.45
C LYS A 25 -2.07 -8.97 5.85
N ASN A 26 -3.27 -9.55 5.96
CA ASN A 26 -3.44 -10.94 6.35
C ASN A 26 -2.86 -11.92 5.32
N ILE A 27 -3.03 -11.63 4.03
CA ILE A 27 -2.44 -12.41 2.93
C ILE A 27 -0.91 -12.35 2.99
N LEU A 28 -0.34 -11.15 3.16
CA LEU A 28 1.11 -10.94 3.28
C LEU A 28 1.70 -11.69 4.47
N ILE A 29 1.03 -11.64 5.64
CA ILE A 29 1.45 -12.39 6.84
C ILE A 29 1.41 -13.90 6.60
N LYS A 30 0.36 -14.41 5.94
CA LYS A 30 0.19 -15.85 5.67
C LYS A 30 0.95 -16.33 4.43
N SER A 31 1.58 -15.42 3.67
CA SER A 31 2.21 -15.72 2.38
C SER A 31 1.27 -16.42 1.37
N ASP A 32 -0.04 -16.12 1.42
CA ASP A 32 -1.07 -16.72 0.56
C ASP A 32 -1.18 -15.96 -0.78
N TRP A 33 -0.10 -16.02 -1.57
CA TRP A 33 0.05 -15.21 -2.79
C TRP A 33 -0.98 -15.52 -3.88
N VAL A 34 -1.65 -16.67 -3.83
CA VAL A 34 -2.69 -17.05 -4.80
C VAL A 34 -3.86 -16.06 -4.76
N LYS A 35 -4.25 -15.62 -3.56
CA LYS A 35 -5.35 -14.66 -3.36
C LYS A 35 -4.95 -13.21 -3.62
N MET A 36 -3.66 -12.93 -3.78
CA MET A 36 -3.16 -11.56 -3.94
C MET A 36 -3.63 -10.92 -5.25
N ASN A 37 -3.71 -11.70 -6.34
CA ASN A 37 -4.13 -11.19 -7.63
C ASN A 37 -5.60 -10.74 -7.64
N ASP A 38 -6.48 -11.49 -6.99
CA ASP A 38 -7.90 -11.13 -6.88
C ASP A 38 -8.08 -9.89 -6.01
N LEU A 39 -7.31 -9.79 -4.92
CA LEU A 39 -7.31 -8.61 -4.06
C LEU A 39 -6.82 -7.35 -4.78
N ILE A 40 -5.79 -7.46 -5.62
CA ILE A 40 -5.28 -6.33 -6.41
C ILE A 40 -6.37 -5.79 -7.34
N LYS A 41 -7.18 -6.67 -7.95
CA LYS A 41 -8.32 -6.26 -8.79
C LYS A 41 -9.39 -5.54 -7.98
N GLU A 42 -9.79 -6.10 -6.83
CA GLU A 42 -10.75 -5.46 -5.90
C GLU A 42 -10.27 -4.06 -5.49
N LYS A 43 -8.98 -3.91 -5.16
CA LYS A 43 -8.36 -2.63 -4.82
C LYS A 43 -8.37 -1.63 -5.99
N GLN A 44 -8.10 -2.09 -7.20
CA GLN A 44 -8.13 -1.26 -8.41
C GLN A 44 -9.54 -0.74 -8.71
N GLU A 45 -10.56 -1.58 -8.57
CA GLU A 45 -11.96 -1.17 -8.76
C GLU A 45 -12.37 -0.08 -7.76
N ILE A 46 -12.03 -0.25 -6.48
CA ILE A 46 -12.33 0.76 -5.45
C ILE A 46 -11.62 2.08 -5.76
N LEU A 47 -10.34 2.03 -6.18
CA LEU A 47 -9.59 3.24 -6.55
C LEU A 47 -10.18 3.94 -7.77
N ASN A 48 -10.65 3.19 -8.77
CA ASN A 48 -11.32 3.77 -9.93
C ASN A 48 -12.59 4.52 -9.51
N VAL A 49 -13.39 3.97 -8.58
CA VAL A 49 -14.58 4.66 -8.08
C VAL A 49 -14.22 5.92 -7.28
N ILE A 50 -13.20 5.85 -6.42
CA ILE A 50 -12.71 7.02 -5.66
C ILE A 50 -12.22 8.13 -6.59
N THR A 51 -11.46 7.79 -7.64
CA THR A 51 -10.95 8.78 -8.61
C THR A 51 -12.06 9.42 -9.43
N LEU A 52 -13.10 8.67 -9.80
CA LEU A 52 -14.29 9.23 -10.45
C LEU A 52 -15.01 10.20 -9.52
N LEU A 53 -15.17 9.84 -8.25
CA LEU A 53 -15.83 10.69 -7.25
C LEU A 53 -15.03 11.97 -6.98
N GLU A 54 -13.70 11.89 -6.87
CA GLU A 54 -12.83 13.07 -6.75
C GLU A 54 -12.93 13.99 -7.97
N LYS A 55 -13.04 13.41 -9.17
CA LYS A 55 -13.26 14.19 -10.39
C LYS A 55 -14.61 14.92 -10.36
N GLU A 56 -15.68 14.26 -9.93
CA GLU A 56 -16.99 14.90 -9.75
C GLU A 56 -16.93 16.03 -8.72
N ARG A 57 -16.17 15.88 -7.62
CA ARG A 57 -15.92 16.96 -6.65
C ARG A 57 -15.16 18.13 -7.26
N MET A 58 -14.15 17.85 -8.08
CA MET A 58 -13.36 18.88 -8.75
C MET A 58 -14.21 19.69 -9.73
N ASP A 59 -15.08 19.01 -10.47
CA ASP A 59 -16.01 19.63 -11.43
C ASP A 59 -17.08 20.49 -10.74
N LEU A 60 -17.48 20.17 -9.50
CA LEU A 60 -18.39 20.97 -8.68
C LEU A 60 -17.79 22.31 -8.21
N GLY A 61 -16.45 22.42 -8.15
CA GLY A 61 -15.71 23.60 -7.72
C GLY A 61 -15.67 23.81 -6.21
N GLU A 62 -14.49 24.11 -5.67
CA GLU A 62 -14.25 24.27 -4.22
C GLU A 62 -15.15 25.31 -3.54
N GLU A 63 -15.51 26.37 -4.27
CA GLU A 63 -16.34 27.45 -3.75
C GLU A 63 -17.78 27.00 -3.50
N ASN A 64 -18.34 26.17 -4.38
CA ASN A 64 -19.68 25.62 -4.21
C ASN A 64 -19.72 24.64 -3.05
N ILE A 65 -18.67 23.81 -2.89
CA ILE A 65 -18.55 22.88 -1.77
C ILE A 65 -18.50 23.67 -0.45
N LYS A 66 -17.63 24.68 -0.32
CA LYS A 66 -17.53 25.50 0.90
C LYS A 66 -18.83 26.25 1.22
N ASN A 67 -19.56 26.73 0.20
CA ASN A 67 -20.84 27.42 0.38
C ASN A 67 -21.95 26.45 0.81
N MET A 68 -22.00 25.25 0.24
CA MET A 68 -22.94 24.21 0.62
C MET A 68 -22.59 23.57 1.98
N GLU A 69 -21.31 23.49 2.36
CA GLU A 69 -20.86 23.09 3.71
C GLU A 69 -21.33 24.09 4.77
N LYS A 70 -21.24 25.40 4.48
CA LYS A 70 -21.73 26.46 5.39
C LYS A 70 -23.25 26.44 5.52
N ALA A 71 -23.96 26.21 4.42
CA ALA A 71 -25.41 26.13 4.40
C ALA A 71 -25.96 24.93 5.20
N ASN A 72 -25.19 23.84 5.30
CA ASN A 72 -25.57 22.59 5.98
C ASN A 72 -24.87 22.38 7.33
N SER A 73 -24.75 23.45 8.15
CA SER A 73 -24.12 23.44 9.48
C SER A 73 -24.89 22.60 10.53
N ASN A 74 -25.13 21.33 10.22
CA ASN A 74 -25.80 20.35 11.06
C ASN A 74 -24.72 19.51 11.76
N LYS A 75 -24.91 19.20 13.05
CA LYS A 75 -23.90 18.52 13.89
C LYS A 75 -23.36 17.22 13.27
N ASN A 76 -24.22 16.45 12.60
CA ASN A 76 -23.88 15.20 11.92
C ASN A 76 -22.88 15.38 10.76
N PHE A 77 -22.90 16.53 10.08
CA PHE A 77 -21.99 16.80 8.97
C PHE A 77 -20.54 16.93 9.44
N HIS A 78 -20.34 17.60 10.57
CA HIS A 78 -19.03 17.78 11.17
C HIS A 78 -18.46 16.45 11.71
N GLU A 79 -19.32 15.60 12.29
CA GLU A 79 -18.93 14.27 12.76
C GLU A 79 -18.51 13.35 11.59
N ASN A 80 -19.26 13.33 10.48
CA ASN A 80 -18.91 12.56 9.29
C ASN A 80 -17.56 13.00 8.70
N LYS A 81 -17.31 14.31 8.61
CA LYS A 81 -16.03 14.85 8.12
C LYS A 81 -14.84 14.45 9.01
N ILE A 82 -15.03 14.42 10.33
CA ILE A 82 -14.01 13.92 11.27
C ILE A 82 -13.77 12.42 11.04
N ASN A 83 -14.84 11.62 10.90
CA ASN A 83 -14.73 10.18 10.71
C ASN A 83 -14.00 9.82 9.41
N ILE A 84 -14.31 10.51 8.32
CA ILE A 84 -13.63 10.33 7.03
C ILE A 84 -12.13 10.65 7.16
N LYS A 85 -11.77 11.74 7.83
CA LYS A 85 -10.36 12.06 8.08
C LYS A 85 -9.64 10.98 8.89
N LYS A 86 -10.29 10.45 9.93
CA LYS A 86 -9.74 9.34 10.72
C LYS A 86 -9.52 8.09 9.86
N LEU A 87 -10.51 7.73 9.03
CA LEU A 87 -10.40 6.60 8.11
C LEU A 87 -9.24 6.77 7.12
N ILE A 88 -9.02 7.98 6.60
CA ILE A 88 -7.90 8.26 5.69
C ILE A 88 -6.55 8.00 6.39
N ILE A 89 -6.39 8.47 7.63
CA ILE A 89 -5.16 8.26 8.41
C ILE A 89 -4.95 6.76 8.65
N GLU A 90 -5.98 6.04 9.08
CA GLU A 90 -5.89 4.59 9.30
C GLU A 90 -5.54 3.82 8.02
N ILE A 91 -6.12 4.20 6.88
CA ILE A 91 -5.83 3.63 5.57
C ILE A 91 -4.37 3.89 5.17
N GLN A 92 -3.85 5.09 5.43
CA GLN A 92 -2.45 5.43 5.18
C GLN A 92 -1.51 4.53 6.00
N GLU A 93 -1.72 4.44 7.30
CA GLU A 93 -0.92 3.59 8.20
C GLU A 93 -0.98 2.10 7.82
N LEU A 94 -2.16 1.59 7.45
CA LEU A 94 -2.35 0.23 6.97
C LEU A 94 -1.58 -0.02 5.66
N ASN A 95 -1.65 0.90 4.72
CA ASN A 95 -0.96 0.76 3.44
C ASN A 95 0.56 0.84 3.61
N GLU A 96 1.07 1.72 4.48
CA GLU A 96 2.49 1.77 4.84
C GLU A 96 2.97 0.45 5.44
N THR A 97 2.16 -0.14 6.32
CA THR A 97 2.42 -1.47 6.90
C THR A 97 2.50 -2.54 5.82
N ASN A 98 1.57 -2.56 4.87
CA ASN A 98 1.56 -3.54 3.77
C ASN A 98 2.77 -3.36 2.84
N VAL A 99 3.18 -2.12 2.58
CA VAL A 99 4.41 -1.82 1.83
C VAL A 99 5.64 -2.37 2.57
N LEU A 100 5.72 -2.18 3.88
CA LEU A 100 6.83 -2.70 4.69
C LEU A 100 6.88 -4.24 4.68
N LEU A 101 5.73 -4.89 4.85
CA LEU A 101 5.62 -6.34 4.79
C LEU A 101 6.08 -6.86 3.41
N THR A 102 5.61 -6.24 2.33
CA THR A 102 6.00 -6.60 0.96
C THR A 102 7.51 -6.45 0.75
N LYS A 103 8.10 -5.34 1.21
CA LYS A 103 9.56 -5.11 1.15
C LYS A 103 10.33 -6.19 1.92
N SER A 104 9.85 -6.56 3.11
CA SER A 104 10.45 -7.61 3.92
C SER A 104 10.40 -8.97 3.21
N SER A 105 9.24 -9.36 2.68
CA SER A 105 9.07 -10.60 1.91
C SER A 105 9.99 -10.63 0.69
N LEU A 106 10.12 -9.52 -0.05
CA LEU A 106 11.03 -9.42 -1.18
C LEU A 106 12.50 -9.58 -0.76
N ASN A 107 12.88 -8.94 0.35
CA ASN A 107 14.24 -9.05 0.88
C ASN A 107 14.58 -10.48 1.30
N TYR A 108 13.65 -11.17 1.98
CA TYR A 108 13.80 -12.58 2.33
C TYR A 108 14.03 -13.45 1.09
N THR A 109 13.19 -13.30 0.06
CA THR A 109 13.34 -14.02 -1.21
C THR A 109 14.69 -13.71 -1.87
N LYS A 110 15.15 -12.45 -1.84
CA LYS A 110 16.46 -12.06 -2.38
C LYS A 110 17.62 -12.72 -1.65
N VAL A 111 17.58 -12.76 -0.32
CA VAL A 111 18.59 -13.45 0.51
C VAL A 111 18.59 -14.95 0.20
N MET A 112 17.42 -15.56 0.09
CA MET A 112 17.27 -16.97 -0.28
C MET A 112 17.84 -17.28 -1.68
N LEU A 113 17.55 -16.45 -2.68
CA LEU A 113 18.11 -16.63 -4.04
C LEU A 113 19.63 -16.49 -4.06
N ASN A 114 20.18 -15.58 -3.26
CA ASN A 114 21.62 -15.39 -3.14
C ASN A 114 22.30 -16.57 -2.44
N SER A 115 21.67 -17.16 -1.41
CA SER A 115 22.22 -18.36 -0.74
C SER A 115 22.17 -19.61 -1.62
N LEU A 116 21.16 -19.71 -2.49
CA LEU A 116 21.08 -20.74 -3.53
C LEU A 116 22.07 -20.52 -4.69
N GLY A 117 22.82 -19.42 -4.69
CA GLY A 117 23.85 -19.14 -5.68
C GLY A 117 23.29 -18.81 -7.08
N VAL A 118 21.99 -18.51 -7.20
CA VAL A 118 21.34 -18.21 -8.49
C VAL A 118 21.95 -16.99 -9.19
N ASN A 119 22.61 -16.10 -8.42
CA ASN A 119 23.32 -14.92 -8.92
C ASN A 119 24.87 -15.02 -8.84
N ASN A 120 25.41 -16.14 -8.33
CA ASN A 120 26.84 -16.33 -8.27
C ASN A 120 27.30 -16.94 -9.60
N LYS A 121 27.97 -16.14 -10.44
CA LYS A 121 28.75 -16.68 -11.57
C LYS A 121 29.58 -17.83 -11.02
N ALA A 122 29.45 -19.02 -11.62
CA ALA A 122 30.19 -20.19 -11.19
C ALA A 122 31.67 -19.82 -11.04
N ASN A 123 32.22 -19.97 -9.83
CA ASN A 123 33.64 -19.84 -9.57
C ASN A 123 34.35 -21.02 -10.24
N THR A 124 34.48 -20.97 -11.57
CA THR A 124 35.26 -21.95 -12.32
C THR A 124 36.74 -21.70 -12.07
N TYR A 125 37.45 -22.75 -11.69
CA TYR A 125 38.91 -22.73 -11.63
C TYR A 125 39.46 -22.35 -13.01
N GLY A 126 40.34 -21.35 -13.06
CA GLY A 126 41.11 -21.10 -14.27
C GLY A 126 42.07 -22.26 -14.54
N ALA A 127 42.61 -22.36 -15.76
CA ALA A 127 43.56 -23.41 -16.17
C ALA A 127 44.81 -23.55 -15.26
N ASN A 128 45.06 -22.56 -14.39
CA ASN A 128 46.17 -22.51 -13.45
C ASN A 128 45.78 -22.95 -12.03
N GLY A 129 44.59 -23.54 -11.83
CA GLY A 129 44.10 -24.02 -10.53
C GLY A 129 43.74 -22.93 -9.51
N LYS A 130 43.84 -21.65 -9.89
CA LYS A 130 43.43 -20.52 -9.04
C LYS A 130 41.95 -20.22 -9.24
N VAL A 131 41.19 -20.15 -8.15
CA VAL A 131 39.84 -19.56 -8.14
C VAL A 131 40.00 -18.07 -8.40
N GLY A 132 39.29 -17.54 -9.39
CA GLY A 132 39.28 -16.10 -9.65
C GLY A 132 38.69 -15.37 -8.45
N ASN A 133 39.52 -14.73 -7.64
CA ASN A 133 39.07 -13.86 -6.56
C ASN A 133 38.40 -12.62 -7.18
N ASN A 134 37.09 -12.67 -7.37
CA ASN A 134 36.29 -11.45 -7.45
C ASN A 134 36.01 -10.97 -6.03
N SER A 135 37.02 -10.34 -5.43
CA SER A 135 36.86 -9.54 -4.22
C SER A 135 36.06 -8.27 -4.54
N ASN A 136 34.75 -8.40 -4.69
CA ASN A 136 33.84 -7.25 -4.69
C ASN A 136 32.97 -7.30 -3.44
N ASN A 137 33.43 -6.58 -2.41
CA ASN A 137 32.67 -6.01 -1.30
C ASN A 137 31.64 -6.93 -0.62
N MET A 138 32.11 -7.82 0.24
CA MET A 138 31.37 -8.13 1.46
C MET A 138 31.55 -6.96 2.44
N ASN A 139 30.71 -5.92 2.31
CA ASN A 139 30.44 -5.02 3.42
C ASN A 139 29.14 -5.50 4.07
N ILE A 140 29.24 -6.62 4.80
CA ILE A 140 28.18 -7.08 5.70
C ILE A 140 28.40 -6.33 7.01
N SER A 141 27.88 -5.11 7.09
CA SER A 141 27.68 -4.45 8.39
C SER A 141 26.34 -4.92 8.94
N ILE A 142 26.38 -5.97 9.75
CA ILE A 142 25.33 -6.26 10.71
C ILE A 142 25.43 -5.17 11.77
N ASN A 143 24.69 -4.08 11.61
CA ASN A 143 24.36 -3.23 12.75
C ASN A 143 23.07 -3.78 13.37
N GLN A 144 23.26 -4.80 14.21
CA GLN A 144 22.45 -4.95 15.41
C GLN A 144 23.06 -4.00 16.46
N SER A 145 22.37 -2.91 16.74
CA SER A 145 22.56 -2.16 17.98
C SER A 145 21.18 -1.78 18.51
N VAL A 146 21.02 -2.09 19.79
CA VAL A 146 19.94 -1.79 20.74
C VAL A 146 19.44 -0.36 20.63
#